data_AF-A0A3B8VTY3-F1
#
_entry.id   AF-A0A3B8VTY3-F1
#
_cell.length_a   1.000
_cell.length_b   1.000
_cell.length_c   1.000
_cell.angle_alpha   90.00
_cell.angle_beta   90.00
_cell.angle_gamma   90.00
#
_symmetry.space_group_name_H-M   'P 1'
#
loop_
_entity.id
_entity.type
_entity.pdbx_description
1 polymer ?
#
loop_
_entity_poly.entity_id
_entity_poly.type
_entity_poly.pdbx_seq_one_letter_code
_entity_poly.pdbx_strand_id
1 'polypeptide(L)'
;MKIRTRLTLRYAAVSAILFMAFALMVYFFSEINRRDEFYRDLKREGITKANLFLEKKVDAHTMQSIYLNNREFINEVEVAVYDTSFHLLYHDAKQIDLVKETPQMIERIIREKSIEFYQDNYQVVG
;
A
#
# COMPACT_ATOMS: atom_id res chain seq x y z
N MET A 1 -3.03 -1.93 54.15
CA MET A 1 -3.49 -3.00 53.22
C MET A 1 -3.06 -4.37 53.75
N LYS A 2 -3.98 -5.35 53.77
CA LYS A 2 -3.70 -6.74 54.19
C LYS A 2 -2.69 -7.40 53.23
N ILE A 3 -1.87 -8.34 53.73
CA ILE A 3 -0.85 -9.08 52.95
C ILE A 3 -1.45 -9.74 51.70
N ARG A 4 -2.65 -10.33 51.84
CA ARG A 4 -3.41 -10.92 50.74
C ARG A 4 -3.65 -9.93 49.59
N THR A 5 -4.03 -8.69 49.89
CA THR A 5 -4.27 -7.64 48.89
C THR A 5 -2.99 -7.25 48.15
N ARG A 6 -1.85 -7.14 48.85
CA ARG A 6 -0.56 -6.85 48.20
C ARG A 6 -0.15 -7.97 47.26
N LEU A 7 -0.37 -9.22 47.67
CA LEU A 7 -0.06 -10.40 46.85
C LEU A 7 -0.94 -10.45 45.59
N THR A 8 -2.25 -10.26 45.74
CA THR A 8 -3.19 -10.19 44.60
C THR A 8 -2.82 -9.08 43.62
N LEU A 9 -2.47 -7.88 44.12
CA LEU A 9 -2.11 -6.75 43.26
C LEU A 9 -0.83 -7.01 42.46
N ARG A 10 0.17 -7.68 43.07
CA ARG A 10 1.40 -8.07 42.37
C ARG A 10 1.11 -9.06 41.25
N TYR A 11 0.31 -10.09 41.50
CA TYR A 11 -0.07 -11.05 40.45
C TYR A 11 -0.88 -10.38 39.34
N ALA A 12 -1.83 -9.52 39.68
CA ALA A 12 -2.59 -8.74 38.70
C ALA A 12 -1.69 -7.84 37.84
N ALA A 13 -0.70 -7.17 38.45
CA ALA A 13 0.27 -6.36 37.72
C ALA A 13 1.12 -7.19 36.76
N VAL A 14 1.62 -8.35 37.20
CA VAL A 14 2.38 -9.27 36.33
C VAL A 14 1.53 -9.75 35.16
N SER A 15 0.28 -10.16 35.41
CA SER A 15 -0.65 -10.55 34.35
C SER A 15 -0.93 -9.40 33.38
N ALA A 16 -1.17 -8.19 33.87
CA ALA A 16 -1.40 -7.02 33.03
C ALA A 16 -0.20 -6.68 32.14
N ILE A 17 1.02 -6.78 32.67
CA ILE A 17 2.26 -6.59 31.89
C ILE A 17 2.37 -7.65 30.78
N LEU A 18 2.08 -8.91 31.09
CA LEU A 18 2.10 -9.99 30.09
C LEU A 18 1.07 -9.75 28.98
N PHE A 19 -0.17 -9.37 29.33
CA PHE A 19 -1.19 -9.03 28.35
C PHE A 19 -0.80 -7.83 27.49
N MET A 20 -0.22 -6.79 28.10
CA MET A 20 0.23 -5.61 27.37
C MET A 20 1.37 -5.94 26.40
N ALA A 21 2.35 -6.73 26.84
CA ALA A 21 3.45 -7.19 25.99
C ALA A 21 2.93 -8.02 24.81
N PHE A 22 1.98 -8.91 25.05
CA PHE A 22 1.34 -9.71 24.00
C PHE A 22 0.56 -8.84 23.01
N ALA A 23 -0.23 -7.88 23.49
CA ALA A 23 -0.98 -6.96 22.64
C ALA A 23 -0.05 -6.11 21.76
N LEU A 24 1.06 -5.62 22.31
CA LEU A 24 2.08 -4.89 21.55
C LEU A 24 2.70 -5.79 20.47
N MET A 25 3.06 -7.03 20.81
CA MET A 25 3.61 -7.99 19.85
C MET A 25 2.64 -8.24 18.68
N VAL A 26 1.36 -8.47 18.97
CA VAL A 26 0.32 -8.65 17.95
C VAL A 26 0.17 -7.39 17.10
N TYR A 27 0.18 -6.20 17.72
CA TYR A 27 0.10 -4.94 17.00
C TYR A 27 1.24 -4.77 15.99
N PHE A 28 2.49 -4.97 16.42
CA PHE A 28 3.64 -4.83 15.53
C PHE A 28 3.63 -5.85 14.39
N PHE A 29 3.31 -7.11 14.69
CA PHE A 29 3.25 -8.14 13.67
C PHE A 29 2.11 -7.91 12.67
N SER A 30 0.96 -7.44 13.16
CA SER A 30 -0.17 -7.07 12.32
C SER A 30 0.14 -5.88 11.42
N GLU A 31 0.91 -4.89 11.91
CA GLU A 31 1.32 -3.73 11.12
C GLU A 31 2.19 -4.17 9.95
N ILE A 32 3.23 -4.97 10.22
CA ILE A 32 4.17 -5.44 9.21
C ILE A 32 3.44 -6.26 8.15
N ASN A 33 2.62 -7.22 8.58
CA ASN A 33 1.85 -8.05 7.65
C ASN A 33 0.89 -7.20 6.80
N ARG A 34 0.17 -6.24 7.41
CA ARG A 34 -0.73 -5.35 6.68
C ARG A 34 0.03 -4.57 5.61
N ARG A 35 1.22 -4.04 5.94
CA ARG A 35 2.05 -3.28 5.00
C ARG A 35 2.48 -4.13 3.82
N ASP A 36 3.04 -5.31 4.10
CA ASP A 36 3.59 -6.19 3.07
C ASP A 36 2.48 -6.80 2.18
N GLU A 37 1.30 -7.04 2.74
CA GLU A 37 0.10 -7.40 2.00
C GLU A 37 -0.37 -6.27 1.09
N PHE A 38 -0.41 -5.04 1.60
CA PHE A 38 -0.81 -3.88 0.81
C PHE A 38 0.10 -3.64 -0.39
N TYR A 39 1.44 -3.72 -0.22
CA TYR A 39 2.36 -3.59 -1.36
C TYR A 39 2.18 -4.69 -2.40
N ARG A 40 1.90 -5.92 -1.96
CA ARG A 40 1.62 -7.04 -2.86
C ARG A 40 0.33 -6.80 -3.66
N ASP A 41 -0.70 -6.28 -3.03
CA ASP A 41 -1.97 -5.96 -3.68
C ASP A 41 -1.81 -4.80 -4.68
N LEU A 42 -1.12 -3.72 -4.28
CA LEU A 42 -0.77 -2.60 -5.18
C LEU A 42 -0.05 -3.11 -6.43
N LYS A 43 0.97 -3.96 -6.25
CA LYS A 43 1.74 -4.53 -7.36
C LYS A 43 0.86 -5.39 -8.27
N ARG A 44 -0.03 -6.20 -7.70
CA ARG A 44 -0.94 -7.07 -8.46
C ARG A 44 -1.93 -6.27 -9.27
N GLU A 45 -2.49 -5.20 -8.72
CA GLU A 45 -3.39 -4.30 -9.43
C GLU A 45 -2.66 -3.55 -10.54
N GLY A 46 -1.47 -3.00 -10.26
CA GLY A 46 -0.62 -2.35 -11.24
C GLY A 46 -0.32 -3.25 -12.44
N ILE A 47 0.12 -4.49 -12.20
CA ILE A 47 0.39 -5.48 -13.26
C ILE A 47 -0.89 -5.81 -14.05
N THR A 48 -2.02 -5.95 -13.37
CA THR A 48 -3.30 -6.30 -14.01
C THR A 48 -3.76 -5.18 -14.94
N LYS A 49 -3.78 -3.94 -14.47
CA LYS A 49 -4.14 -2.77 -15.29
C LYS A 49 -3.15 -2.57 -16.46
N ALA A 50 -1.85 -2.71 -16.20
CA ALA A 50 -0.84 -2.66 -17.26
C ALA A 50 -1.08 -3.73 -18.32
N ASN A 51 -1.34 -4.98 -17.94
CA ASN A 51 -1.64 -6.06 -18.90
C ASN A 51 -2.93 -5.78 -19.69
N LEU A 52 -3.99 -5.28 -19.04
CA LEU A 52 -5.25 -4.94 -19.72
C LEU A 52 -5.03 -3.87 -20.82
N PHE A 53 -4.22 -2.86 -20.52
CA PHE A 53 -3.88 -1.79 -21.45
C PHE A 53 -2.93 -2.27 -22.56
N LEU A 54 -1.81 -2.90 -22.20
CA LEU A 54 -0.76 -3.31 -23.13
C LEU A 54 -1.21 -4.42 -24.09
N GLU A 55 -2.07 -5.34 -23.63
CA GLU A 55 -2.68 -6.37 -24.47
C GLU A 55 -3.88 -5.86 -25.28
N LYS A 56 -4.21 -4.56 -25.19
CA LYS A 56 -5.36 -3.92 -25.85
C LYS A 56 -6.69 -4.63 -25.56
N LYS A 57 -6.82 -5.24 -24.38
CA LYS A 57 -8.07 -5.88 -23.93
C LYS A 57 -9.13 -4.85 -23.58
N VAL A 58 -8.71 -3.69 -23.10
CA VAL A 58 -9.56 -2.55 -22.76
C VAL A 58 -8.87 -1.28 -23.24
N ASP A 59 -9.63 -0.37 -23.84
CA ASP A 59 -9.11 0.93 -24.24
C ASP A 59 -8.93 1.87 -23.03
N ALA A 60 -8.04 2.86 -23.16
CA ALA A 60 -7.71 3.78 -22.07
C ALA A 60 -8.92 4.57 -21.54
N HIS A 61 -9.88 4.92 -22.40
CA HIS A 61 -11.05 5.69 -22.01
C HIS A 61 -11.99 4.85 -21.14
N THR A 62 -12.19 3.58 -21.51
CA THR A 62 -12.97 2.63 -20.72
C THR A 62 -12.30 2.36 -19.38
N MET A 63 -10.97 2.15 -19.34
CA MET A 63 -10.25 1.96 -18.07
C MET A 63 -10.36 3.18 -17.15
N GLN A 64 -10.21 4.39 -17.70
CA GLN A 64 -10.40 5.63 -16.95
C GLN A 64 -11.84 5.78 -16.41
N SER A 65 -12.84 5.40 -17.21
CA SER A 65 -14.25 5.44 -16.77
C SER A 65 -14.50 4.48 -15.61
N ILE A 66 -13.89 3.28 -15.63
CA ILE A 66 -13.94 2.31 -14.53
C ILE A 66 -13.30 2.91 -13.28
N TYR A 67 -12.11 3.50 -13.40
CA TYR A 67 -11.42 4.14 -12.27
C TYR A 67 -12.29 5.24 -11.62
N LEU A 68 -12.83 6.16 -12.43
CA LEU A 68 -13.64 7.27 -11.94
C LEU A 68 -14.90 6.78 -11.22
N ASN A 69 -15.56 5.76 -11.78
CA ASN A 69 -16.74 5.16 -11.16
C ASN A 69 -16.36 4.44 -9.85
N ASN A 70 -15.31 3.63 -9.85
CA ASN A 70 -14.90 2.88 -8.66
C ASN A 70 -14.51 3.80 -7.51
N ARG A 71 -13.84 4.92 -7.78
CA ARG A 71 -13.43 5.88 -6.76
C ARG A 71 -14.59 6.48 -5.96
N GLU A 72 -15.81 6.52 -6.53
CA GLU A 72 -17.00 6.96 -5.79
C GLU A 72 -17.48 5.93 -4.75
N PHE A 73 -17.15 4.65 -4.96
CA PHE A 73 -17.69 3.54 -4.16
C PHE A 73 -16.63 2.79 -3.33
N ILE A 74 -15.37 2.78 -3.77
CA ILE A 74 -14.25 2.04 -3.16
C ILE A 74 -12.94 2.83 -3.22
N ASN A 75 -11.97 2.42 -2.41
CA ASN A 75 -10.60 2.92 -2.48
C ASN A 75 -9.89 2.29 -3.68
N GLU A 76 -9.88 2.99 -4.81
CA GLU A 76 -9.27 2.53 -6.06
C GLU A 76 -7.79 2.96 -6.14
N VAL A 77 -6.92 2.03 -6.57
CA VAL A 77 -5.50 2.31 -6.79
C VAL A 77 -5.32 3.14 -8.06
N GLU A 78 -4.49 4.17 -7.99
CA GLU A 78 -4.08 4.98 -9.14
C GLU A 78 -2.87 4.35 -9.82
N VAL A 79 -2.99 4.11 -11.13
CA VAL A 79 -1.91 3.54 -11.95
C VAL A 79 -1.54 4.49 -13.08
N ALA A 80 -0.23 4.67 -13.26
CA ALA A 80 0.38 5.27 -14.42
C ALA A 80 1.36 4.28 -15.05
N VAL A 81 1.36 4.18 -16.38
CA VAL A 81 2.25 3.30 -17.15
C VAL A 81 3.13 4.19 -18.00
N TYR A 82 4.44 4.02 -17.83
CA TYR A 82 5.48 4.71 -18.59
C TYR A 82 6.28 3.72 -19.43
N ASP A 83 6.85 4.20 -20.54
CA ASP A 83 7.95 3.49 -21.17
C ASP A 83 9.28 3.73 -20.42
N THR A 84 10.34 3.03 -20.84
CA THR A 84 11.67 3.15 -20.23
C THR A 84 12.35 4.49 -20.52
N SER A 85 11.81 5.30 -21.42
CA SER A 85 12.27 6.66 -21.75
C SER A 85 11.45 7.75 -21.05
N PHE A 86 10.67 7.37 -20.02
CA PHE A 86 9.79 8.25 -19.26
C PHE A 86 8.67 8.90 -20.11
N HIS A 87 8.22 8.21 -21.16
CA HIS A 87 7.04 8.59 -21.91
C HIS A 87 5.78 7.99 -21.27
N LEU A 88 4.80 8.83 -20.94
CA LEU A 88 3.54 8.38 -20.36
C LEU A 88 2.68 7.68 -21.42
N LEU A 89 2.39 6.39 -21.19
CA LEU A 89 1.56 5.55 -22.06
C LEU A 89 0.09 5.53 -21.59
N TYR A 90 -0.13 5.46 -20.27
CA TYR A 90 -1.45 5.37 -19.67
C TYR A 90 -1.47 6.02 -18.29
N HIS A 91 -2.59 6.60 -17.89
CA HIS A 91 -2.79 7.15 -16.55
C HIS A 91 -4.27 7.15 -16.18
N ASP A 92 -4.61 6.53 -15.05
CA ASP A 92 -5.98 6.46 -14.52
C ASP A 92 -6.61 7.86 -14.34
N ALA A 93 -5.89 8.80 -13.73
CA ALA A 93 -6.45 10.10 -13.33
C ALA A 93 -5.48 11.27 -13.54
N LYS A 94 -5.34 11.75 -14.78
CA LYS A 94 -4.51 12.94 -15.11
C LYS A 94 -4.85 14.21 -14.31
N GLN A 95 -6.04 14.30 -13.71
CA GLN A 95 -6.50 15.48 -12.97
C GLN A 95 -6.23 15.38 -11.46
N ILE A 96 -6.08 14.16 -10.93
CA ILE A 96 -5.89 13.91 -9.51
C ILE A 96 -4.64 13.05 -9.42
N ASP A 97 -3.50 13.68 -9.72
CA ASP A 97 -2.18 13.09 -9.68
C ASP A 97 -1.70 13.04 -8.22
N LEU A 98 -1.86 11.87 -7.58
CA LEU A 98 -1.46 11.65 -6.18
C LEU A 98 0.06 11.53 -6.04
N VAL A 99 0.73 11.00 -7.07
CA VAL A 99 2.17 10.72 -7.05
C VAL A 99 2.81 11.21 -8.34
N LYS A 100 3.60 12.27 -8.24
CA LYS A 100 4.37 12.77 -9.37
C LYS A 100 5.57 11.87 -9.65
N GLU A 101 5.48 11.05 -10.69
CA GLU A 101 6.63 10.26 -11.10
C GLU A 101 7.76 11.13 -11.66
N THR A 102 9.00 10.68 -11.48
CA THR A 102 10.20 11.38 -11.94
C THR A 102 11.06 10.46 -12.79
N PRO A 103 11.87 11.00 -13.73
CA PRO A 103 12.83 10.19 -14.50
C PRO A 103 13.75 9.36 -13.60
N GLN A 104 14.15 9.90 -12.45
CA GLN A 104 15.00 9.22 -11.47
C GLN A 104 14.32 7.99 -10.87
N MET A 105 12.99 8.03 -10.66
CA MET A 105 12.23 6.86 -10.22
C MET A 105 12.24 5.77 -11.29
N ILE A 106 12.01 6.11 -12.56
CA ILE A 106 12.06 5.14 -13.66
C ILE A 106 13.45 4.52 -13.80
N GLU A 107 14.51 5.33 -13.78
CA GLU A 107 15.89 4.80 -13.80
C GLU A 107 16.15 3.83 -12.64
N ARG A 108 15.65 4.17 -11.45
CA ARG A 108 15.79 3.32 -10.27
C ARG A 108 15.03 2.01 -10.43
N ILE A 109 13.80 2.04 -10.94
CA ILE A 109 13.00 0.85 -11.24
C ILE A 109 13.71 -0.03 -12.28
N ILE A 110 14.28 0.56 -13.33
CA ILE A 110 15.03 -0.19 -14.35
C ILE A 110 16.21 -0.95 -13.73
N ARG A 111 16.93 -0.31 -12.80
CA ARG A 111 18.09 -0.90 -12.09
C ARG A 111 17.69 -1.93 -11.03
N GLU A 112 16.75 -1.58 -10.15
CA GLU A 112 16.35 -2.36 -8.97
C GLU A 112 15.22 -3.37 -9.25
N LYS A 113 14.62 -3.31 -10.46
CA LYS A 113 13.42 -4.06 -10.90
C LYS A 113 12.12 -3.71 -10.21
N SER A 114 12.18 -3.14 -9.02
CA SER A 114 11.02 -2.59 -8.33
C SER A 114 11.46 -1.59 -7.26
N ILE A 115 10.61 -0.63 -6.95
CA ILE A 115 10.78 0.26 -5.80
C ILE A 115 9.49 0.27 -4.97
N GLU A 116 9.64 0.31 -3.65
CA GLU A 116 8.54 0.46 -2.71
C GLU A 116 8.89 1.60 -1.75
N PHE A 117 7.98 2.55 -1.56
CA PHE A 117 8.20 3.66 -0.65
C PHE A 117 6.88 4.24 -0.13
N TYR A 118 6.99 5.14 0.83
CA TYR A 118 5.89 5.96 1.32
C TYR A 118 6.02 7.38 0.78
N GLN A 119 4.92 7.95 0.34
CA GLN A 119 4.79 9.36 -0.02
C GLN A 119 3.57 9.94 0.70
N ASP A 120 3.82 10.83 1.66
CA ASP A 120 2.79 11.34 2.57
C ASP A 120 1.98 10.21 3.22
N ASN A 121 0.70 10.09 2.89
CA ASN A 121 -0.21 9.07 3.41
C ASN A 121 -0.40 7.88 2.45
N TYR A 122 0.40 7.80 1.38
CA TYR A 122 0.28 6.79 0.34
C TYR A 122 1.47 5.85 0.32
N GLN A 123 1.20 4.57 0.07
CA GLN A 123 2.21 3.57 -0.27
C GLN A 123 2.30 3.49 -1.79
N VAL A 124 3.51 3.54 -2.33
CA VAL A 124 3.77 3.58 -3.76
C VAL A 124 4.66 2.41 -4.15
N VAL A 125 4.31 1.74 -5.25
CA VAL A 125 5.10 0.67 -5.87
C VAL A 125 5.35 0.99 -7.34
N GLY A 126 6.57 0.71 -7.80
CA GLY A 126 7.00 0.83 -9.19
C GLY A 126 7.87 -0.33 -9.63
#